data_AF-A0A2W4S8T8-F1
#
_entry.id   AF-A0A2W4S8T8-F1
#
_cell.length_a   1.000
_cell.length_b   1.000
_cell.length_c   1.000
_cell.angle_alpha   90.00
_cell.angle_beta   90.00
_cell.angle_gamma   90.00
#
_symmetry.space_group_name_H-M   'P 1'
#
loop_
_entity.id
_entity.type
_entity.pdbx_description
1 polymer ?
#
loop_
_entity_poly.entity_id
_entity_poly.type
_entity_poly.pdbx_seq_one_letter_code
_entity_poly.pdbx_strand_id
1 'polypeptide(L)'
;MAALIAIALAGHPAPAATQSPAGQPFAGYNPGRCAVAAPMIDAINRHDRRDTTMFTPARDTLFTATVESLRECERAYGGTTSDPRERLNVARVQLFTGQDEAAAATQREHMASVADRPAEERAWELYLIISDNLAGKPARLERAHAALAELDALGRPAAGLRVVAHYLMMRAAIERYDDDAMRREAAAALQAWLELDEESRLWRADILANVFLQRAAVEVLARGGDAARAVVDSARGIVPARATSARMRIENARRLYSNVGRSAAPLEARFWYNTGATGTHRPAPGRVSLILPAQQPCFPACLAMIDAARRIEARFRGQELDITFRTRTHGFYADTAPATPLAEAQYDSAYFLHHVKIPGALAIAETKYGFRPDGRRVDEPTPDDLNYPEAHVIVVDRKGIIRYAASGWDPVLEARVTELIERLLREETNGEGRAPSGAAARAGPEGRQPPPDTGRDHARTPTWHASESLVLWRG
;
A
#
# COMPACT_ATOMS: atom_id res chain seq x y z
N MET A 1 8.89 19.41 27.18
CA MET A 1 9.99 18.47 27.46
C MET A 1 9.39 17.08 27.61
N ALA A 2 9.31 16.33 26.52
CA ALA A 2 8.94 14.92 26.51
C ALA A 2 10.04 14.19 25.74
N ALA A 3 10.71 13.25 26.42
CA ALA A 3 11.87 12.56 25.90
C ALA A 3 11.44 11.53 24.85
N LEU A 4 11.76 11.81 23.59
CA LEU A 4 11.83 10.84 22.51
C LEU A 4 13.06 9.96 22.76
N ILE A 5 12.84 8.68 23.10
CA ILE A 5 13.91 7.68 23.06
C ILE A 5 14.11 7.31 21.59
N ALA A 6 15.10 7.95 20.96
CA ALA A 6 15.65 7.52 19.68
C ALA A 6 16.59 6.34 19.93
N ILE A 7 16.23 5.16 19.43
CA ILE A 7 17.15 4.03 19.36
C ILE A 7 18.00 4.23 18.10
N ALA A 8 19.23 4.68 18.31
CA ALA A 8 20.27 4.66 17.29
C ALA A 8 20.84 3.24 17.20
N LEU A 9 20.51 2.52 16.12
CA LEU A 9 21.20 1.31 15.71
C LEU A 9 21.58 1.44 14.24
N ALA A 10 22.70 2.11 13.98
CA ALA A 10 23.37 2.09 12.69
C ALA A 10 24.67 1.28 12.81
N GLY A 11 24.68 0.13 12.14
CA GLY A 11 25.87 -0.53 11.64
C GLY A 11 26.76 -1.20 12.68
N HIS A 12 26.52 -2.48 12.95
CA HIS A 12 27.50 -3.60 12.98
C HIS A 12 26.67 -4.90 13.08
N PRO A 13 26.91 -5.94 12.27
CA PRO A 13 26.28 -7.24 12.47
C PRO A 13 26.95 -7.91 13.67
N ALA A 14 26.58 -7.50 14.87
CA ALA A 14 26.84 -8.30 16.05
C ALA A 14 25.94 -9.53 15.97
N PRO A 15 26.46 -10.78 16.01
CA PRO A 15 25.61 -11.92 16.24
C PRO A 15 24.84 -11.67 17.54
N ALA A 16 23.53 -11.94 17.53
CA ALA A 16 22.60 -11.74 18.65
C ALA A 16 22.88 -12.68 19.85
N ALA A 17 24.13 -13.02 20.11
CA ALA A 17 24.60 -13.91 21.15
C ALA A 17 25.63 -13.18 22.00
N THR A 18 25.19 -12.15 22.74
CA THR A 18 25.70 -11.73 24.06
C THR A 18 24.94 -10.46 24.49
N GLN A 19 23.64 -10.58 24.74
CA GLN A 19 22.96 -9.66 25.66
C GLN A 19 22.93 -10.33 27.04
N SER A 20 23.20 -9.56 28.08
CA SER A 20 23.39 -10.00 29.46
C SER A 20 22.45 -11.12 29.92
N PRO A 21 22.94 -12.09 30.73
CA PRO A 21 22.07 -13.03 31.39
C PRO A 21 21.24 -12.32 32.48
N ALA A 22 19.98 -12.74 32.64
CA ALA A 22 19.11 -12.57 33.82
C ALA A 22 18.12 -11.37 33.90
N GLY A 23 17.66 -10.79 32.80
CA GLY A 23 16.37 -10.07 32.79
C GLY A 23 15.25 -11.02 32.38
N GLN A 24 14.15 -11.12 33.13
CA GLN A 24 12.91 -11.70 32.60
C GLN A 24 12.30 -10.66 31.63
N PRO A 25 12.43 -10.82 30.30
CA PRO A 25 12.15 -9.74 29.33
C PRO A 25 10.69 -9.26 29.36
N PHE A 26 9.79 -10.12 29.85
CA PHE A 26 8.36 -9.85 29.97
C PHE A 26 7.87 -9.68 31.42
N ALA A 27 8.77 -9.48 32.39
CA ALA A 27 8.36 -9.21 33.77
C ALA A 27 7.42 -7.99 33.83
N GLY A 28 6.23 -8.18 34.43
CA GLY A 28 5.20 -7.14 34.53
C GLY A 28 4.45 -6.85 33.23
N TYR A 29 4.55 -7.71 32.21
CA TYR A 29 3.66 -7.65 31.06
C TYR A 29 2.28 -8.21 31.42
N ASN A 30 1.24 -7.56 30.89
CA ASN A 30 -0.13 -8.05 30.91
C ASN A 30 -0.53 -8.52 29.49
N PRO A 31 -1.71 -9.13 29.29
CA PRO A 31 -2.13 -9.62 27.98
C PRO A 31 -2.06 -8.55 26.89
N GLY A 32 -2.53 -7.33 27.16
CA GLY A 32 -2.46 -6.20 26.24
C GLY A 32 -1.04 -5.88 25.79
N ARG A 33 -0.08 -5.77 26.71
CA ARG A 33 1.34 -5.53 26.37
C ARG A 33 1.93 -6.66 25.52
N CYS A 34 1.59 -7.91 25.81
CA CYS A 34 2.03 -9.05 24.99
C CYS A 34 1.45 -8.97 23.58
N ALA A 35 0.17 -8.63 23.46
CA ALA A 35 -0.49 -8.53 22.17
C ALA A 35 0.05 -7.38 21.31
N VAL A 36 0.45 -6.25 21.92
CA VAL A 36 1.12 -5.13 21.23
C VAL A 36 2.54 -5.49 20.81
N ALA A 37 3.26 -6.26 21.64
CA ALA A 37 4.61 -6.68 21.32
C ALA A 37 4.66 -7.62 20.11
N ALA A 38 3.63 -8.44 19.88
CA ALA A 38 3.58 -9.41 18.79
C ALA A 38 3.94 -8.83 17.40
N PRO A 39 3.22 -7.83 16.85
CA PRO A 39 3.55 -7.26 15.54
C PRO A 39 4.91 -6.54 15.52
N MET A 40 5.36 -5.98 16.66
CA MET A 40 6.66 -5.32 16.75
C MET A 40 7.80 -6.35 16.64
N ILE A 41 7.71 -7.44 17.40
CA ILE A 41 8.68 -8.54 17.37
C ILE A 41 8.70 -9.19 15.97
N ASP A 42 7.52 -9.42 15.37
CA ASP A 42 7.45 -9.97 14.01
C ASP A 42 8.08 -9.03 12.98
N ALA A 43 7.86 -7.72 13.09
CA ALA A 43 8.47 -6.73 12.20
C ALA A 43 10.00 -6.69 12.33
N ILE A 44 10.54 -6.75 13.54
CA ILE A 44 11.99 -6.84 13.79
C ILE A 44 12.54 -8.14 13.20
N ASN A 45 11.88 -9.27 13.47
CA ASN A 45 12.29 -10.56 12.91
C ASN A 45 12.28 -10.55 11.38
N ARG A 46 11.27 -9.94 10.73
CA ARG A 46 11.22 -9.77 9.27
C ARG A 46 12.31 -8.85 8.73
N HIS A 47 12.68 -7.82 9.49
CA HIS A 47 13.79 -6.93 9.12
C HIS A 47 15.13 -7.67 9.18
N ASP A 48 15.39 -8.38 10.28
CA ASP A 48 16.67 -9.04 10.54
C ASP A 48 16.82 -10.35 9.75
N ARG A 49 15.70 -11.03 9.51
CA ARG A 49 15.60 -12.25 8.71
C ARG A 49 14.72 -11.97 7.49
N ARG A 50 15.24 -11.15 6.57
CA ARG A 50 14.53 -10.75 5.35
C ARG A 50 13.96 -11.98 4.65
N ASP A 51 12.64 -12.10 4.70
CA ASP A 51 11.92 -13.10 3.94
C ASP A 51 11.93 -12.65 2.48
N THR A 52 12.71 -13.35 1.66
CA THR A 52 12.79 -13.10 0.23
C THR A 52 11.68 -13.81 -0.54
N THR A 53 10.80 -14.55 0.12
CA THR A 53 9.65 -15.19 -0.53
C THR A 53 8.55 -14.18 -0.86
N MET A 54 7.71 -14.53 -1.83
CA MET A 54 6.55 -13.72 -2.19
C MET A 54 5.54 -13.74 -1.04
N PHE A 55 5.01 -12.57 -0.67
CA PHE A 55 3.97 -12.48 0.35
C PHE A 55 2.77 -13.35 -0.02
N THR A 56 2.37 -14.24 0.88
CA THR A 56 1.19 -15.10 0.69
C THR A 56 0.36 -15.14 1.98
N PRO A 57 -0.68 -14.31 2.14
CA PRO A 57 -1.40 -14.17 3.42
C PRO A 57 -2.17 -15.43 3.84
N ALA A 58 -2.41 -16.37 2.92
CA ALA A 58 -2.96 -17.69 3.25
C ALA A 58 -1.94 -18.65 3.90
N ARG A 59 -0.63 -18.38 3.74
CA ARG A 59 0.47 -19.22 4.26
C ARG A 59 1.43 -18.45 5.17
N ASP A 60 1.31 -17.12 5.22
CA ASP A 60 2.14 -16.28 6.07
C ASP A 60 1.83 -16.63 7.52
N THR A 61 2.86 -17.04 8.23
CA THR A 61 2.85 -17.37 9.64
C THR A 61 3.69 -16.33 10.37
N LEU A 62 3.49 -16.21 11.68
CA LEU A 62 4.49 -15.52 12.49
C LEU A 62 5.81 -16.30 12.45
N PHE A 63 6.93 -15.60 12.58
CA PHE A 63 8.22 -16.28 12.78
C PHE A 63 8.16 -17.17 14.02
N THR A 64 8.80 -18.33 13.98
CA THR A 64 8.91 -19.23 15.15
C THR A 64 9.42 -18.48 16.39
N ALA A 65 10.43 -17.62 16.22
CA ALA A 65 10.95 -16.77 17.28
C ALA A 65 9.90 -15.81 17.86
N THR A 66 9.05 -15.21 17.01
CA THR A 66 7.92 -14.38 17.45
C THR A 66 6.95 -15.21 18.30
N VAL A 67 6.57 -16.40 17.84
CA VAL A 67 5.65 -17.29 18.56
C VAL A 67 6.24 -17.71 19.91
N GLU A 68 7.53 -18.05 19.96
CA GLU A 68 8.23 -18.43 21.19
C GLU A 68 8.30 -17.27 22.19
N SER A 69 8.66 -16.07 21.74
CA SER A 69 8.64 -14.87 22.58
C SER A 69 7.25 -14.56 23.12
N LEU A 70 6.19 -14.78 22.33
CA LEU A 70 4.82 -14.59 22.80
C LEU A 70 4.39 -15.65 23.82
N ARG A 71 4.85 -16.90 23.68
CA ARG A 71 4.64 -17.93 24.71
C ARG A 71 5.39 -17.62 26.01
N GLU A 72 6.54 -16.96 25.95
CA GLU A 72 7.22 -16.45 27.13
C GLU A 72 6.45 -15.31 27.79
N CYS A 73 5.94 -14.38 26.98
CA CYS A 73 5.11 -13.28 27.47
C CYS A 73 3.81 -13.79 28.11
N GLU A 74 3.16 -14.78 27.48
CA GLU A 74 1.98 -15.45 27.99
C GLU A 74 2.21 -16.11 29.36
N ARG A 75 3.35 -16.79 29.51
CA ARG A 75 3.77 -17.38 30.79
C ARG A 75 3.95 -16.31 31.89
N ALA A 76 4.39 -15.11 31.54
CA ALA A 76 4.63 -14.04 32.51
C ALA A 76 3.34 -13.52 33.18
N TYR A 77 2.19 -13.56 32.49
CA TYR A 77 0.88 -13.22 33.09
C TYR A 77 0.04 -14.45 33.47
N GLY A 78 0.54 -15.67 33.26
CA GLY A 78 -0.13 -16.91 33.63
C GLY A 78 -1.20 -17.40 32.65
N GLY A 79 -1.23 -16.92 31.41
CA GLY A 79 -2.12 -17.42 30.35
C GLY A 79 -3.61 -17.03 30.46
N THR A 80 -4.03 -16.45 31.59
CA THR A 80 -5.42 -15.99 31.81
C THR A 80 -5.44 -14.60 32.47
N THR A 81 -6.62 -13.98 32.53
CA THR A 81 -6.80 -12.71 33.24
C THR A 81 -8.13 -12.68 34.00
N SER A 82 -8.13 -12.09 35.20
CA SER A 82 -9.35 -11.77 35.94
C SER A 82 -9.93 -10.42 35.55
N ASP A 83 -9.17 -9.55 34.86
CA ASP A 83 -9.66 -8.26 34.36
C ASP A 83 -10.48 -8.50 33.08
N PRO A 84 -11.80 -8.22 33.08
CA PRO A 84 -12.64 -8.38 31.89
C PRO A 84 -12.14 -7.57 30.70
N ARG A 85 -11.46 -6.44 30.91
CA ARG A 85 -10.93 -5.59 29.83
C ARG A 85 -9.78 -6.22 29.08
N GLU A 86 -9.05 -7.14 29.70
CA GLU A 86 -7.90 -7.82 29.11
C GLU A 86 -8.28 -9.15 28.43
N ARG A 87 -9.54 -9.58 28.52
CA ARG A 87 -9.97 -10.91 28.05
C ARG A 87 -9.77 -11.08 26.53
N LEU A 88 -10.13 -10.08 25.73
CA LEU A 88 -9.86 -10.14 24.28
C LEU A 88 -8.36 -10.08 23.96
N ASN A 89 -7.54 -9.42 24.78
CA ASN A 89 -6.09 -9.45 24.60
C ASN A 89 -5.51 -10.85 24.89
N VAL A 90 -6.06 -11.60 25.86
CA VAL A 90 -5.72 -13.01 26.05
C VAL A 90 -6.06 -13.83 24.81
N ALA A 91 -7.28 -13.68 24.27
CA ALA A 91 -7.67 -14.37 23.04
C ALA A 91 -6.74 -14.02 21.85
N ARG A 92 -6.33 -12.75 21.73
CA ARG A 92 -5.40 -12.30 20.69
C ARG A 92 -4.01 -12.95 20.84
N VAL A 93 -3.47 -13.04 22.05
CA VAL A 93 -2.20 -13.77 22.31
C VAL A 93 -2.35 -15.26 21.97
N GLN A 94 -3.48 -15.87 22.34
CA GLN A 94 -3.78 -17.27 22.01
C GLN A 94 -3.83 -17.50 20.49
N LEU A 95 -4.44 -16.60 19.71
CA LEU A 95 -4.44 -16.66 18.23
C LEU A 95 -3.01 -16.57 17.65
N PHE A 96 -2.17 -15.69 18.19
CA PHE A 96 -0.78 -15.56 17.77
C PHE A 96 0.08 -16.77 18.13
N THR A 97 -0.23 -17.48 19.22
CA THR A 97 0.50 -18.68 19.66
C THR A 97 -0.06 -19.99 19.12
N GLY A 98 -1.13 -19.92 18.30
CA GLY A 98 -1.77 -21.06 17.63
C GLY A 98 -2.77 -21.83 18.49
N GLN A 99 -3.21 -21.26 19.61
CA GLN A 99 -4.17 -21.84 20.55
C GLN A 99 -5.62 -21.53 20.13
N ASP A 100 -5.99 -21.94 18.93
CA ASP A 100 -7.22 -21.49 18.26
C ASP A 100 -8.48 -21.81 19.07
N GLU A 101 -8.62 -23.01 19.63
CA GLU A 101 -9.80 -23.39 20.43
C GLU A 101 -9.89 -22.62 21.75
N ALA A 102 -8.74 -22.36 22.40
CA ALA A 102 -8.70 -21.54 23.61
C ALA A 102 -9.10 -20.08 23.31
N ALA A 103 -8.60 -19.52 22.20
CA ALA A 103 -9.00 -18.18 21.75
C ALA A 103 -10.51 -18.10 21.50
N ALA A 104 -11.08 -19.10 20.82
CA ALA A 104 -12.53 -19.13 20.55
C ALA A 104 -13.35 -19.26 21.84
N ALA A 105 -12.90 -20.07 22.82
CA ALA A 105 -13.55 -20.15 24.13
C ALA A 105 -13.51 -18.81 24.87
N THR A 106 -12.33 -18.17 24.94
CA THR A 106 -12.14 -16.86 25.57
C THR A 106 -13.01 -15.77 24.92
N GLN A 107 -13.12 -15.77 23.58
CA GLN A 107 -13.99 -14.85 22.83
C GLN A 107 -15.48 -15.09 23.15
N ARG A 108 -15.94 -16.34 23.21
CA ARG A 108 -17.33 -16.66 23.58
C ARG A 108 -17.65 -16.23 25.02
N GLU A 109 -16.75 -16.50 25.96
CA GLU A 109 -16.90 -16.07 27.35
C GLU A 109 -16.93 -14.54 27.48
N HIS A 110 -16.11 -13.84 26.70
CA HIS A 110 -16.17 -12.38 26.59
C HIS A 110 -17.53 -11.91 26.09
N MET A 111 -17.99 -12.44 24.95
CA MET A 111 -19.27 -12.06 24.37
C MET A 111 -20.46 -12.34 25.29
N ALA A 112 -20.43 -13.45 26.03
CA ALA A 112 -21.43 -13.74 27.05
C ALA A 112 -21.43 -12.70 28.17
N SER A 113 -20.25 -12.25 28.62
CA SER A 113 -20.14 -11.24 29.68
C SER A 113 -20.57 -9.82 29.27
N VAL A 114 -20.74 -9.57 27.97
CA VAL A 114 -21.21 -8.30 27.42
C VAL A 114 -22.58 -8.40 26.75
N ALA A 115 -23.28 -9.52 26.92
CA ALA A 115 -24.55 -9.80 26.23
C ALA A 115 -25.64 -8.76 26.52
N ASP A 116 -25.67 -8.24 27.75
CA ASP A 116 -26.65 -7.25 28.22
C ASP A 116 -26.24 -5.79 27.92
N ARG A 117 -25.06 -5.57 27.32
CA ARG A 117 -24.61 -4.22 26.94
C ARG A 117 -25.37 -3.70 25.71
N PRO A 118 -25.43 -2.37 25.52
CA PRO A 118 -26.01 -1.78 24.31
C PRO A 118 -25.42 -2.36 23.03
N ALA A 119 -26.22 -2.41 21.96
CA ALA A 119 -25.81 -2.98 20.68
C ALA A 119 -24.54 -2.32 20.11
N GLU A 120 -24.35 -1.02 20.30
CA GLU A 120 -23.15 -0.29 19.89
C GLU A 120 -21.88 -0.79 20.59
N GLU A 121 -21.95 -1.04 21.89
CA GLU A 121 -20.82 -1.57 22.66
C GLU A 121 -20.53 -3.02 22.25
N ARG A 122 -21.56 -3.85 22.09
CA ARG A 122 -21.40 -5.22 21.58
C ARG A 122 -20.81 -5.26 20.18
N ALA A 123 -21.18 -4.31 19.33
CA ALA A 123 -20.63 -4.18 17.98
C ALA A 123 -19.12 -3.92 18.02
N TRP A 124 -18.62 -3.13 18.97
CA TRP A 124 -17.19 -2.88 19.15
C TRP A 124 -16.44 -4.17 19.52
N GLU A 125 -16.97 -4.94 20.45
CA GLU A 125 -16.37 -6.21 20.86
C GLU A 125 -16.33 -7.22 19.70
N LEU A 126 -17.41 -7.32 18.91
CA LEU A 126 -17.44 -8.17 17.71
C LEU A 126 -16.45 -7.70 16.65
N TYR A 127 -16.34 -6.39 16.41
CA TYR A 127 -15.33 -5.83 15.51
C TYR A 127 -13.90 -6.21 15.93
N LEU A 128 -13.59 -6.15 17.22
CA LEU A 128 -12.28 -6.58 17.74
C LEU A 128 -12.05 -8.08 17.49
N ILE A 129 -13.05 -8.92 17.72
CA ILE A 129 -12.97 -10.36 17.42
C ILE A 129 -12.72 -10.62 15.93
N ILE A 130 -13.41 -9.92 15.03
CA ILE A 130 -13.20 -10.01 13.58
C ILE A 130 -11.76 -9.62 13.24
N SER A 131 -11.33 -8.44 13.70
CA SER A 131 -9.97 -7.93 13.48
C SER A 131 -8.90 -8.92 13.97
N ASP A 132 -9.10 -9.52 15.14
CA ASP A 132 -8.14 -10.45 15.74
C ASP A 132 -8.03 -11.75 14.96
N ASN A 133 -9.16 -12.31 14.52
CA ASN A 133 -9.17 -13.51 13.69
C ASN A 133 -8.52 -13.26 12.31
N LEU A 134 -8.65 -12.05 11.75
CA LEU A 134 -7.96 -11.66 10.53
C LEU A 134 -6.45 -11.42 10.74
N ALA A 135 -6.06 -10.82 11.87
CA ALA A 135 -4.67 -10.52 12.19
C ALA A 135 -3.86 -11.75 12.65
N GLY A 136 -4.53 -12.78 13.19
CA GLY A 136 -3.89 -14.04 13.53
C GLY A 136 -3.31 -14.69 12.27
N LYS A 137 -2.00 -14.96 12.23
CA LYS A 137 -1.35 -15.56 11.05
C LYS A 137 -1.20 -17.07 11.22
N PRO A 138 -1.81 -17.92 10.36
CA PRO A 138 -2.63 -17.62 9.17
C PRO A 138 -4.06 -17.17 9.51
N ALA A 139 -4.70 -16.27 8.75
CA ALA A 139 -6.03 -15.72 9.12
C ALA A 139 -7.12 -16.79 9.34
N ARG A 140 -7.95 -16.61 10.39
CA ARG A 140 -9.05 -17.52 10.78
C ARG A 140 -10.40 -17.05 10.19
N LEU A 141 -10.51 -17.08 8.86
CA LEU A 141 -11.61 -16.46 8.11
C LEU A 141 -13.01 -16.93 8.50
N GLU A 142 -13.22 -18.23 8.66
CA GLU A 142 -14.55 -18.77 9.03
C GLU A 142 -15.06 -18.17 10.35
N ARG A 143 -14.15 -17.98 11.32
CA ARG A 143 -14.49 -17.37 12.61
C ARG A 143 -14.71 -15.87 12.48
N ALA A 144 -13.94 -15.18 11.64
CA ALA A 144 -14.18 -13.78 11.31
C ALA A 144 -15.56 -13.58 10.64
N HIS A 145 -15.94 -14.46 9.70
CA HIS A 145 -17.26 -14.45 9.06
C HIS A 145 -18.39 -14.72 10.06
N ALA A 146 -18.21 -15.68 10.98
CA ALA A 146 -19.21 -15.93 12.03
C ALA A 146 -19.43 -14.70 12.93
N ALA A 147 -18.36 -14.05 13.38
CA ALA A 147 -18.45 -12.83 14.18
C ALA A 147 -19.02 -11.64 13.37
N LEU A 148 -18.74 -11.56 12.06
CA LEU A 148 -19.34 -10.57 11.16
C LEU A 148 -20.86 -10.77 11.04
N ALA A 149 -21.31 -12.01 10.91
CA ALA A 149 -22.74 -12.32 10.85
C ALA A 149 -23.47 -11.90 12.14
N GLU A 150 -22.85 -12.12 13.30
CA GLU A 150 -23.38 -11.62 14.58
C GLU A 150 -23.40 -10.08 14.63
N LEU A 151 -22.37 -9.42 14.09
CA LEU A 151 -22.29 -7.96 14.01
C LEU A 151 -23.37 -7.38 13.09
N ASP A 152 -23.62 -8.01 11.95
CA ASP A 152 -24.69 -7.62 11.02
C ASP A 152 -26.08 -7.77 11.63
N ALA A 153 -26.28 -8.81 12.44
CA ALA A 153 -27.55 -9.05 13.14
C ALA A 153 -27.90 -7.97 14.18
N LEU A 154 -26.93 -7.17 14.65
CA LEU A 154 -27.19 -6.02 15.53
C LEU A 154 -27.88 -4.85 14.81
N GLY A 155 -27.91 -4.85 13.48
CA GLY A 155 -28.67 -3.89 12.67
C GLY A 155 -28.09 -2.47 12.68
N ARG A 156 -28.98 -1.47 12.62
CA ARG A 156 -28.63 -0.05 12.44
C ARG A 156 -27.73 0.52 13.55
N PRO A 157 -27.92 0.22 14.85
CA PRO A 157 -26.99 0.67 15.90
C PRO A 157 -25.54 0.26 15.64
N ALA A 158 -25.31 -0.89 14.96
CA ALA A 158 -23.97 -1.38 14.64
C ALA A 158 -23.43 -0.90 13.27
N ALA A 159 -24.19 -0.12 12.51
CA ALA A 159 -23.86 0.26 11.13
C ALA A 159 -22.44 0.86 11.01
N GLY A 160 -22.04 1.69 11.98
CA GLY A 160 -20.73 2.33 11.98
C GLY A 160 -19.56 1.35 12.07
N LEU A 161 -19.74 0.20 12.71
CA LEU A 161 -18.73 -0.85 12.81
C LEU A 161 -18.88 -1.93 11.74
N ARG A 162 -20.09 -2.17 11.23
CA ARG A 162 -20.31 -2.98 10.02
C ARG A 162 -19.54 -2.41 8.82
N VAL A 163 -19.51 -1.07 8.64
CA VAL A 163 -18.68 -0.43 7.61
C VAL A 163 -17.21 -0.81 7.73
N VAL A 164 -16.65 -0.74 8.96
CA VAL A 164 -15.23 -1.04 9.19
C VAL A 164 -14.96 -2.53 9.03
N ALA A 165 -15.83 -3.39 9.55
CA ALA A 165 -15.68 -4.84 9.50
C ALA A 165 -15.73 -5.36 8.06
N HIS A 166 -16.72 -4.95 7.26
CA HIS A 166 -16.75 -5.30 5.83
C HIS A 166 -15.55 -4.76 5.06
N TYR A 167 -15.04 -3.57 5.39
CA TYR A 167 -13.78 -3.09 4.81
C TYR A 167 -12.58 -3.99 5.17
N LEU A 168 -12.48 -4.50 6.40
CA LEU A 168 -11.44 -5.46 6.78
C LEU A 168 -11.59 -6.79 6.04
N MET A 169 -12.82 -7.31 5.91
CA MET A 169 -13.09 -8.54 5.17
C MET A 169 -12.79 -8.39 3.68
N MET A 170 -13.12 -7.22 3.09
CA MET A 170 -12.74 -6.87 1.73
C MET A 170 -11.21 -6.94 1.55
N ARG A 171 -10.43 -6.39 2.48
CA ARG A 171 -8.97 -6.46 2.44
C ARG A 171 -8.45 -7.90 2.52
N ALA A 172 -9.01 -8.71 3.42
CA ALA A 172 -8.67 -10.12 3.54
C ALA A 172 -8.99 -10.91 2.26
N ALA A 173 -10.04 -10.53 1.53
CA ALA A 173 -10.38 -11.10 0.23
C ALA A 173 -9.37 -10.68 -0.86
N ILE A 174 -8.97 -9.40 -0.91
CA ILE A 174 -7.91 -8.91 -1.82
C ILE A 174 -6.62 -9.70 -1.61
N GLU A 175 -6.25 -9.88 -0.34
CA GLU A 175 -5.09 -10.65 0.10
C GLU A 175 -5.08 -12.09 -0.43
N ARG A 176 -6.26 -12.70 -0.57
CA ARG A 176 -6.42 -14.07 -1.07
C ARG A 176 -6.77 -14.15 -2.54
N TYR A 177 -6.73 -13.03 -3.24
CA TYR A 177 -7.10 -12.94 -4.65
C TYR A 177 -8.56 -13.32 -4.96
N ASP A 178 -9.47 -13.22 -3.98
CA ASP A 178 -10.90 -13.47 -4.15
C ASP A 178 -11.64 -12.17 -4.54
N ASP A 179 -11.70 -11.91 -5.84
CA ASP A 179 -12.31 -10.69 -6.38
C ASP A 179 -13.82 -10.62 -6.14
N ASP A 180 -14.50 -11.77 -6.06
CA ASP A 180 -15.94 -11.80 -5.86
C ASP A 180 -16.29 -11.54 -4.40
N ALA A 181 -15.56 -12.13 -3.45
CA ALA A 181 -15.68 -11.76 -2.04
C ALA A 181 -15.33 -10.29 -1.81
N MET A 182 -14.24 -9.80 -2.40
CA MET A 182 -13.87 -8.37 -2.33
C MET A 182 -15.03 -7.47 -2.79
N ARG A 183 -15.65 -7.76 -3.94
CA ARG A 183 -16.79 -6.96 -4.44
C ARG A 183 -18.02 -7.06 -3.54
N ARG A 184 -18.33 -8.24 -3.00
CA ARG A 184 -19.45 -8.44 -2.05
C ARG A 184 -19.23 -7.62 -0.78
N GLU A 185 -18.06 -7.72 -0.17
CA GLU A 185 -17.72 -6.98 1.06
C GLU A 185 -17.67 -5.47 0.82
N ALA A 186 -17.16 -5.00 -0.32
CA ALA A 186 -17.20 -3.59 -0.70
C ALA A 186 -18.65 -3.06 -0.82
N ALA A 187 -19.56 -3.85 -1.40
CA ALA A 187 -20.97 -3.51 -1.50
C ALA A 187 -21.64 -3.49 -0.12
N ALA A 188 -21.35 -4.46 0.74
CA ALA A 188 -21.88 -4.53 2.11
C ALA A 188 -21.41 -3.35 2.97
N ALA A 189 -20.14 -2.95 2.86
CA ALA A 189 -19.61 -1.75 3.51
C ALA A 189 -20.35 -0.47 3.08
N LEU A 190 -20.66 -0.33 1.78
CA LEU A 190 -21.46 0.79 1.28
C LEU A 190 -22.89 0.75 1.84
N GLN A 191 -23.55 -0.42 1.87
CA GLN A 191 -24.89 -0.55 2.43
C GLN A 191 -24.93 -0.15 3.90
N ALA A 192 -24.01 -0.66 4.71
CA ALA A 192 -23.88 -0.26 6.11
C ALA A 192 -23.63 1.25 6.27
N TRP A 193 -22.83 1.86 5.39
CA TRP A 193 -22.58 3.31 5.43
C TRP A 193 -23.84 4.12 5.10
N LEU A 194 -24.69 3.63 4.20
CA LEU A 194 -25.97 4.27 3.89
C LEU A 194 -26.99 4.18 5.04
N GLU A 195 -26.81 3.26 5.98
CA GLU A 195 -27.67 3.19 7.17
C GLU A 195 -27.36 4.27 8.22
N LEU A 196 -26.12 4.80 8.21
CA LEU A 196 -25.64 5.83 9.12
C LEU A 196 -26.39 7.15 8.95
N ASP A 197 -26.49 7.92 10.04
CA ASP A 197 -26.91 9.31 10.00
C ASP A 197 -25.88 10.19 9.28
N GLU A 198 -26.27 11.43 9.02
CA GLU A 198 -25.50 12.37 8.23
C GLU A 198 -24.12 12.71 8.83
N GLU A 199 -24.01 12.82 10.16
CA GLU A 199 -22.77 13.14 10.88
C GLU A 199 -21.83 11.92 10.89
N SER A 200 -22.36 10.75 11.26
CA SER A 200 -21.63 9.49 11.26
C SER A 200 -21.11 9.12 9.87
N ARG A 201 -21.88 9.40 8.81
CA ARG A 201 -21.43 9.23 7.42
C ARG A 201 -20.20 10.06 7.10
N LEU A 202 -20.13 11.30 7.56
CA LEU A 202 -18.94 12.14 7.37
C LEU A 202 -17.73 11.56 8.07
N TRP A 203 -17.92 11.20 9.33
CA TRP A 203 -16.83 10.66 10.14
C TRP A 203 -16.30 9.33 9.57
N ARG A 204 -17.16 8.54 8.91
CA ARG A 204 -16.79 7.29 8.22
C ARG A 204 -16.46 7.46 6.73
N ALA A 205 -16.52 8.66 6.17
CA ALA A 205 -16.31 8.88 4.73
C ALA A 205 -14.91 8.44 4.27
N ASP A 206 -13.90 8.55 5.14
CA ASP A 206 -12.55 8.14 4.81
C ASP A 206 -12.39 6.63 4.65
N ILE A 207 -13.14 5.83 5.42
CA ILE A 207 -13.16 4.37 5.27
C ILE A 207 -13.88 4.01 3.97
N LEU A 208 -15.01 4.65 3.67
CA LEU A 208 -15.74 4.40 2.42
C LEU A 208 -14.89 4.77 1.20
N ALA A 209 -14.15 5.89 1.24
CA ALA A 209 -13.19 6.20 0.19
C ALA A 209 -12.15 5.08 0.01
N ASN A 210 -11.57 4.55 1.10
CA ASN A 210 -10.62 3.42 1.02
C ASN A 210 -11.24 2.17 0.39
N VAL A 211 -12.50 1.84 0.69
CA VAL A 211 -13.24 0.74 0.04
C VAL A 211 -13.20 0.89 -1.48
N PHE A 212 -13.58 2.07 -1.99
CA PHE A 212 -13.56 2.33 -3.43
C PHE A 212 -12.15 2.33 -4.02
N LEU A 213 -11.18 2.94 -3.34
CA LEU A 213 -9.82 3.08 -3.85
C LEU A 213 -9.10 1.74 -3.96
N GLN A 214 -9.23 0.86 -2.96
CA GLN A 214 -8.63 -0.47 -3.01
C GLN A 214 -9.34 -1.38 -4.02
N ARG A 215 -10.66 -1.30 -4.12
CA ARG A 215 -11.39 -1.96 -5.21
C ARG A 215 -10.88 -1.51 -6.57
N ALA A 216 -10.71 -0.20 -6.79
CA ALA A 216 -10.19 0.32 -8.06
C ALA A 216 -8.77 -0.21 -8.37
N ALA A 217 -7.92 -0.37 -7.35
CA ALA A 217 -6.57 -0.92 -7.51
C ALA A 217 -6.57 -2.39 -7.97
N VAL A 218 -7.56 -3.18 -7.54
CA VAL A 218 -7.76 -4.55 -8.04
C VAL A 218 -8.36 -4.55 -9.45
N GLU A 219 -9.38 -3.72 -9.69
CA GLU A 219 -10.08 -3.69 -10.98
C GLU A 219 -9.19 -3.19 -12.12
N VAL A 220 -8.20 -2.31 -11.87
CA VAL A 220 -7.23 -1.91 -12.91
C VAL A 220 -6.37 -3.10 -13.37
N LEU A 221 -5.99 -4.00 -12.46
CA LEU A 221 -5.18 -5.19 -12.77
C LEU A 221 -6.03 -6.28 -13.45
N ALA A 222 -7.26 -6.46 -12.97
CA ALA A 222 -8.17 -7.51 -13.45
C ALA A 222 -8.85 -7.15 -14.78
N ARG A 223 -9.28 -5.89 -14.95
CA ARG A 223 -10.18 -5.44 -16.03
C ARG A 223 -9.73 -4.17 -16.74
N GLY A 224 -8.61 -3.58 -16.34
CA GLY A 224 -8.02 -2.40 -16.99
C GLY A 224 -8.52 -1.06 -16.47
N GLY A 225 -7.99 0.02 -17.06
CA GLY A 225 -8.17 1.39 -16.56
C GLY A 225 -9.63 1.87 -16.52
N ASP A 226 -10.48 1.49 -17.49
CA ASP A 226 -11.89 1.91 -17.51
C ASP A 226 -12.68 1.37 -16.32
N ALA A 227 -12.41 0.13 -15.90
CA ALA A 227 -13.07 -0.47 -14.74
C ALA A 227 -12.69 0.27 -13.45
N ALA A 228 -11.41 0.60 -13.28
CA ALA A 228 -10.95 1.38 -12.13
C ALA A 228 -11.52 2.80 -12.11
N ARG A 229 -11.55 3.48 -13.26
CA ARG A 229 -12.18 4.81 -13.40
C ARG A 229 -13.66 4.79 -13.02
N ALA A 230 -14.42 3.80 -13.49
CA ALA A 230 -15.83 3.66 -13.14
C ALA A 230 -16.06 3.50 -11.62
N VAL A 231 -15.18 2.78 -10.93
CA VAL A 231 -15.22 2.65 -9.45
C VAL A 231 -14.95 3.99 -8.77
N VAL A 232 -13.95 4.74 -9.22
CA VAL A 232 -13.60 6.06 -8.65
C VAL A 232 -14.69 7.10 -8.93
N ASP A 233 -15.27 7.11 -10.13
CA ASP A 233 -16.37 8.02 -10.49
C ASP A 233 -17.63 7.72 -9.66
N SER A 234 -17.91 6.45 -9.38
CA SER A 234 -18.96 6.05 -8.44
C SER A 234 -18.71 6.59 -7.03
N ALA A 235 -17.48 6.48 -6.53
CA ALA A 235 -17.09 7.04 -5.24
C ALA A 235 -17.31 8.56 -5.19
N ARG A 236 -17.00 9.28 -6.28
CA ARG A 236 -17.25 10.71 -6.42
C ARG A 236 -18.74 11.06 -6.44
N GLY A 237 -19.62 10.19 -6.95
CA GLY A 237 -21.06 10.40 -6.87
C GLY A 237 -21.61 10.23 -5.44
N ILE A 238 -21.01 9.34 -4.65
CA ILE A 238 -21.53 8.88 -3.36
C ILE A 238 -20.95 9.67 -2.17
N VAL A 239 -19.64 9.90 -2.15
CA VAL A 239 -18.96 10.52 -1.00
C VAL A 239 -19.26 12.02 -0.94
N PRO A 240 -19.80 12.56 0.17
CA PRO A 240 -20.19 13.97 0.26
C PRO A 240 -19.04 14.95 0.02
N ALA A 241 -19.32 16.08 -0.64
CA ALA A 241 -18.30 17.10 -0.94
C ALA A 241 -17.62 17.69 0.31
N ARG A 242 -18.36 17.78 1.42
CA ARG A 242 -17.86 18.24 2.73
C ARG A 242 -16.89 17.27 3.42
N ALA A 243 -16.78 16.02 2.96
CA ALA A 243 -15.75 15.08 3.42
C ALA A 243 -14.42 15.36 2.70
N THR A 244 -13.81 16.51 2.98
CA THR A 244 -12.71 17.08 2.18
C THR A 244 -11.52 16.13 2.00
N SER A 245 -11.08 15.44 3.05
CA SER A 245 -10.00 14.45 2.98
C SER A 245 -10.33 13.28 2.04
N ALA A 246 -11.49 12.65 2.24
CA ALA A 246 -11.97 11.58 1.38
C ALA A 246 -12.11 12.02 -0.09
N ARG A 247 -12.63 13.24 -0.33
CA ARG A 247 -12.77 13.81 -1.67
C ARG A 247 -11.42 14.05 -2.35
N MET A 248 -10.45 14.59 -1.61
CA MET A 248 -9.10 14.79 -2.11
C MET A 248 -8.51 13.45 -2.58
N ARG A 249 -8.60 12.39 -1.78
CA ARG A 249 -8.08 11.06 -2.15
C ARG A 249 -8.78 10.46 -3.37
N ILE A 250 -10.10 10.64 -3.50
CA ILE A 250 -10.86 10.24 -4.70
C ILE A 250 -10.39 11.01 -5.94
N GLU A 251 -10.17 12.32 -5.84
CA GLU A 251 -9.67 13.12 -6.95
C GLU A 251 -8.23 12.78 -7.32
N ASN A 252 -7.36 12.47 -6.35
CA ASN A 252 -6.01 11.97 -6.61
C ASN A 252 -6.07 10.64 -7.37
N ALA A 253 -6.91 9.70 -6.94
CA ALA A 253 -7.09 8.42 -7.65
C ALA A 253 -7.66 8.59 -9.06
N ARG A 254 -8.53 9.59 -9.28
CA ARG A 254 -9.01 9.93 -10.63
C ARG A 254 -7.87 10.41 -11.53
N ARG A 255 -6.98 11.26 -11.01
CA ARG A 255 -5.78 11.69 -11.74
C ARG A 255 -4.86 10.51 -12.03
N LEU A 256 -4.60 9.67 -11.02
CA LEU A 256 -3.81 8.45 -11.12
C LEU A 256 -4.30 7.54 -12.25
N TYR A 257 -5.58 7.15 -12.23
CA TYR A 257 -6.13 6.23 -13.23
C TYR A 257 -6.40 6.87 -14.59
N SER A 258 -6.31 8.20 -14.71
CA SER A 258 -6.31 8.84 -16.04
C SER A 258 -5.03 8.56 -16.82
N ASN A 259 -3.95 8.12 -16.16
CA ASN A 259 -2.72 7.68 -16.82
C ASN A 259 -2.89 6.34 -17.56
N VAL A 260 -3.75 5.45 -17.08
CA VAL A 260 -3.90 4.10 -17.65
C VAL A 260 -4.57 4.16 -19.02
N GLY A 261 -3.90 3.59 -20.02
CA GLY A 261 -4.29 3.63 -21.43
C GLY A 261 -3.61 4.74 -22.24
N ARG A 262 -2.86 5.65 -21.60
CA ARG A 262 -2.07 6.67 -22.29
C ARG A 262 -0.69 6.14 -22.66
N SER A 263 -0.08 6.74 -23.68
CA SER A 263 1.35 6.57 -23.94
C SER A 263 2.16 7.12 -22.77
N ALA A 264 3.10 6.32 -22.29
CA ALA A 264 4.04 6.70 -21.25
C ALA A 264 5.01 7.75 -21.78
N ALA A 265 5.17 8.85 -21.04
CA ALA A 265 6.15 9.88 -21.39
C ALA A 265 7.57 9.38 -21.10
N PRO A 266 8.59 9.83 -21.83
CA PRO A 266 9.97 9.58 -21.45
C PRO A 266 10.24 10.05 -20.01
N LEU A 267 11.03 9.29 -19.24
CA LEU A 267 11.51 9.71 -17.93
C LEU A 267 12.59 10.78 -18.12
N GLU A 268 12.39 11.94 -17.52
CA GLU A 268 13.34 13.04 -17.61
C GLU A 268 14.18 13.11 -16.34
N ALA A 269 15.41 12.59 -16.43
CA ALA A 269 16.36 12.61 -15.32
C ALA A 269 17.68 13.27 -15.73
N ARG A 270 18.24 14.05 -14.79
CA ARG A 270 19.54 14.71 -14.93
C ARG A 270 20.68 13.72 -14.72
N PHE A 271 20.50 12.78 -13.80
CA PHE A 271 21.50 11.77 -13.46
C PHE A 271 20.92 10.38 -13.69
N TRP A 272 21.72 9.54 -14.35
CA TRP A 272 21.37 8.16 -14.67
C TRP A 272 22.46 7.22 -14.21
N TYR A 273 22.07 6.13 -13.55
CA TYR A 273 22.98 5.10 -13.09
C TYR A 273 22.45 3.70 -13.44
N ASN A 274 23.35 2.74 -13.63
CA ASN A 274 23.05 1.33 -13.93
C ASN A 274 22.08 1.13 -15.13
N THR A 275 22.25 1.91 -16.21
CA THR A 275 21.34 1.95 -17.36
C THR A 275 21.42 0.74 -18.29
N GLY A 276 22.51 -0.03 -18.22
CA GLY A 276 22.74 -1.20 -19.08
C GLY A 276 22.66 -0.87 -20.58
N ALA A 277 22.32 -1.87 -21.40
CA ALA A 277 22.26 -1.75 -22.86
C ALA A 277 21.13 -0.83 -23.36
N THR A 278 20.06 -0.65 -22.59
CA THR A 278 18.93 0.22 -22.94
C THR A 278 19.23 1.72 -22.85
N GLY A 279 20.35 2.10 -22.22
CA GLY A 279 20.69 3.51 -22.01
C GLY A 279 19.64 4.26 -21.19
N THR A 280 19.48 5.55 -21.49
CA THR A 280 18.62 6.50 -20.74
C THR A 280 17.22 6.69 -21.33
N HIS A 281 16.93 6.07 -22.48
CA HIS A 281 15.61 6.12 -23.10
C HIS A 281 14.67 5.15 -22.38
N ARG A 282 13.98 5.64 -21.34
CA ARG A 282 13.04 4.88 -20.52
C ARG A 282 11.67 5.58 -20.50
N PRO A 283 10.52 4.87 -20.55
CA PRO A 283 10.37 3.43 -20.77
C PRO A 283 11.06 2.95 -22.05
N ALA A 284 11.71 1.79 -22.00
CA ALA A 284 12.52 1.30 -23.11
C ALA A 284 11.62 0.85 -24.28
N PRO A 285 11.76 1.41 -25.50
CA PRO A 285 10.92 1.03 -26.63
C PRO A 285 10.96 -0.48 -26.92
N GLY A 286 9.80 -1.08 -27.19
CA GLY A 286 9.68 -2.52 -27.50
C GLY A 286 9.79 -3.45 -26.29
N ARG A 287 10.03 -2.93 -25.08
CA ARG A 287 10.14 -3.72 -23.84
C ARG A 287 8.94 -3.47 -22.93
N VAL A 288 8.66 -4.42 -22.05
CA VAL A 288 7.75 -4.16 -20.92
C VAL A 288 8.55 -3.40 -19.87
N SER A 289 8.04 -2.28 -19.36
CA SER A 289 8.73 -1.49 -18.32
C SER A 289 7.97 -1.51 -17.00
N LEU A 290 8.69 -1.75 -15.91
CA LEU A 290 8.26 -1.55 -14.53
C LEU A 290 9.01 -0.35 -13.95
N ILE A 291 8.28 0.73 -13.67
CA ILE A 291 8.83 1.95 -13.08
C ILE A 291 8.40 2.01 -11.61
N LEU A 292 9.37 2.20 -10.72
CA LEU A 292 9.20 2.19 -9.27
C LEU A 292 9.79 3.46 -8.63
N PRO A 293 9.25 3.95 -7.50
CA PRO A 293 9.85 5.06 -6.78
C PRO A 293 11.13 4.62 -6.05
N ALA A 294 12.08 5.52 -5.84
CA ALA A 294 13.26 5.33 -4.99
C ALA A 294 13.23 6.38 -3.86
N GLN A 295 12.54 6.08 -2.76
CA GLN A 295 12.38 7.00 -1.64
C GLN A 295 13.51 6.85 -0.63
N GLN A 296 14.06 7.98 -0.18
CA GLN A 296 15.08 8.02 0.87
C GLN A 296 14.62 8.81 2.11
N PRO A 297 14.92 8.33 3.33
CA PRO A 297 15.44 6.99 3.61
C PRO A 297 14.40 5.91 3.27
N CYS A 298 14.88 4.73 2.86
CA CYS A 298 14.00 3.62 2.48
C CYS A 298 13.46 2.92 3.74
N PHE A 299 12.24 3.28 4.14
CA PHE A 299 11.51 2.65 5.26
C PHE A 299 11.02 1.23 4.89
N PRO A 300 10.51 0.43 5.85
CA PRO A 300 10.12 -0.97 5.59
C PRO A 300 9.23 -1.20 4.36
N ALA A 301 8.29 -0.28 4.06
CA ALA A 301 7.46 -0.37 2.87
C ALA A 301 8.27 -0.27 1.56
N CYS A 302 9.28 0.60 1.53
CA CYS A 302 10.21 0.73 0.39
C CYS A 302 11.08 -0.54 0.25
N LEU A 303 11.54 -1.13 1.36
CA LEU A 303 12.31 -2.38 1.31
C LEU A 303 11.50 -3.54 0.72
N ALA A 304 10.21 -3.67 1.11
CA ALA A 304 9.33 -4.69 0.57
C ALA A 304 9.17 -4.59 -0.96
N MET A 305 9.06 -3.36 -1.48
CA MET A 305 9.00 -3.11 -2.92
C MET A 305 10.32 -3.48 -3.63
N ILE A 306 11.47 -3.19 -3.02
CA ILE A 306 12.77 -3.53 -3.61
C ILE A 306 12.97 -5.04 -3.64
N ASP A 307 12.56 -5.75 -2.58
CA ASP A 307 12.60 -7.21 -2.54
C ASP A 307 11.66 -7.83 -3.58
N ALA A 308 10.47 -7.25 -3.78
CA ALA A 308 9.58 -7.64 -4.86
C ALA A 308 10.19 -7.39 -6.25
N ALA A 309 10.81 -6.23 -6.48
CA ALA A 309 11.48 -5.92 -7.73
C ALA A 309 12.61 -6.91 -8.05
N ARG A 310 13.33 -7.40 -7.04
CA ARG A 310 14.37 -8.43 -7.21
C ARG A 310 13.80 -9.78 -7.59
N ARG A 311 12.69 -10.19 -6.96
CA ARG A 311 11.98 -11.41 -7.34
C ARG A 311 11.46 -11.33 -8.78
N ILE A 312 10.89 -10.19 -9.16
CA ILE A 312 10.40 -9.92 -10.51
C ILE A 312 11.58 -9.95 -11.51
N GLU A 313 12.68 -9.26 -11.23
CA GLU A 313 13.89 -9.32 -12.07
C GLU A 313 14.39 -10.75 -12.25
N ALA A 314 14.54 -11.49 -11.14
CA ALA A 314 15.04 -12.86 -11.18
C ALA A 314 14.11 -13.79 -11.99
N ARG A 315 12.79 -13.63 -11.85
CA ARG A 315 11.78 -14.42 -12.59
C ARG A 315 11.80 -14.16 -14.09
N PHE A 316 11.99 -12.90 -14.49
CA PHE A 316 11.95 -12.49 -15.90
C PHE A 316 13.34 -12.21 -16.48
N ARG A 317 14.40 -12.68 -15.83
CA ARG A 317 15.77 -12.48 -16.28
C ARG A 317 15.96 -13.03 -17.70
N GLY A 318 16.60 -12.24 -18.55
CA GLY A 318 16.82 -12.58 -19.95
C GLY A 318 15.62 -12.34 -20.87
N GLN A 319 14.49 -11.88 -20.32
CA GLN A 319 13.33 -11.45 -21.11
C GLN A 319 13.38 -9.93 -21.36
N GLU A 320 12.46 -9.43 -22.19
CA GLU A 320 12.34 -8.01 -22.52
C GLU A 320 11.65 -7.19 -21.39
N LEU A 321 12.03 -7.44 -20.14
CA LEU A 321 11.62 -6.67 -18.98
C LEU A 321 12.67 -5.60 -18.65
N ASP A 322 12.18 -4.39 -18.47
CA ASP A 322 12.94 -3.21 -18.12
C ASP A 322 12.49 -2.70 -16.73
N ILE A 323 13.40 -2.65 -15.76
CA ILE A 323 13.10 -2.10 -14.43
C ILE A 323 13.84 -0.78 -14.27
N THR A 324 13.11 0.27 -13.87
CA THR A 324 13.64 1.60 -13.60
C THR A 324 13.14 2.10 -12.25
N PHE A 325 14.07 2.42 -11.35
CA PHE A 325 13.79 3.16 -10.15
C PHE A 325 13.95 4.65 -10.45
N ARG A 326 13.03 5.48 -9.96
CA ARG A 326 13.08 6.93 -10.15
C ARG A 326 12.96 7.69 -8.85
N THR A 327 13.70 8.79 -8.76
CA THR A 327 13.64 9.74 -7.65
C THR A 327 14.03 11.13 -8.12
N ARG A 328 14.17 12.07 -7.18
CA ARG A 328 14.54 13.46 -7.45
C ARG A 328 15.47 13.96 -6.36
N THR A 329 16.28 14.97 -6.68
CA THR A 329 17.07 15.67 -5.67
C THR A 329 16.16 16.45 -4.73
N HIS A 330 16.53 16.55 -3.46
CA HIS A 330 15.85 17.26 -2.40
C HIS A 330 16.67 18.46 -1.93
N GLY A 331 17.91 18.67 -2.38
CA GLY A 331 18.77 19.80 -2.02
C GLY A 331 19.30 19.77 -0.57
N PHE A 332 19.08 18.66 0.12
CA PHE A 332 19.63 18.35 1.44
C PHE A 332 19.81 16.84 1.53
N TYR A 333 20.79 16.40 2.31
CA TYR A 333 20.96 15.00 2.64
C TYR A 333 21.05 14.84 4.15
N ALA A 334 20.07 14.17 4.76
CA ALA A 334 19.93 14.07 6.23
C ALA A 334 20.02 15.46 6.92
N ASP A 335 21.05 15.67 7.72
CA ASP A 335 21.39 16.93 8.41
C ASP A 335 22.41 17.80 7.64
N THR A 336 22.91 17.32 6.50
CA THR A 336 23.88 18.02 5.67
C THR A 336 23.15 18.87 4.62
N ALA A 337 23.15 20.18 4.82
CA ALA A 337 22.63 21.15 3.87
C ALA A 337 23.60 22.34 3.71
N PRO A 338 23.66 22.96 2.52
CA PRO A 338 23.05 22.55 1.25
C PRO A 338 23.90 21.51 0.51
N ALA A 339 23.26 20.51 -0.11
CA ALA A 339 23.91 19.58 -1.04
C ALA A 339 23.73 20.06 -2.48
N THR A 340 24.78 19.97 -3.31
CA THR A 340 24.61 20.19 -4.75
C THR A 340 23.82 19.02 -5.35
N PRO A 341 23.03 19.22 -6.42
CA PRO A 341 22.28 18.14 -7.06
C PRO A 341 23.15 16.93 -7.44
N LEU A 342 24.40 17.17 -7.88
CA LEU A 342 25.34 16.10 -8.20
C LEU A 342 25.79 15.32 -6.95
N ALA A 343 26.10 16.01 -5.85
CA ALA A 343 26.53 15.36 -4.62
C ALA A 343 25.41 14.48 -4.02
N GLU A 344 24.18 14.98 -4.03
CA GLU A 344 23.01 14.20 -3.60
C GLU A 344 22.78 13.00 -4.53
N ALA A 345 22.82 13.19 -5.86
CA ALA A 345 22.67 12.09 -6.80
C ALA A 345 23.76 11.00 -6.66
N GLN A 346 25.00 11.38 -6.32
CA GLN A 346 26.08 10.45 -6.01
C GLN A 346 25.81 9.68 -4.72
N TYR A 347 25.30 10.36 -3.69
CA TYR A 347 24.88 9.71 -2.45
C TYR A 347 23.77 8.69 -2.72
N ASP A 348 22.70 9.11 -3.42
CA ASP A 348 21.55 8.29 -3.75
C ASP A 348 21.96 7.05 -4.55
N SER A 349 22.87 7.24 -5.51
CA SER A 349 23.46 6.14 -6.28
C SER A 349 24.18 5.16 -5.35
N ALA A 350 25.03 5.64 -4.44
CA ALA A 350 25.72 4.78 -3.49
C ALA A 350 24.75 4.03 -2.57
N TYR A 351 23.74 4.73 -2.05
CA TYR A 351 22.71 4.14 -1.19
C TYR A 351 21.90 3.08 -1.95
N PHE A 352 21.29 3.42 -3.08
CA PHE A 352 20.39 2.50 -3.78
C PHE A 352 21.12 1.36 -4.49
N LEU A 353 22.28 1.61 -5.11
CA LEU A 353 22.99 0.58 -5.89
C LEU A 353 23.93 -0.28 -5.04
N HIS A 354 24.59 0.28 -4.01
CA HIS A 354 25.56 -0.48 -3.21
C HIS A 354 24.98 -0.99 -1.89
N HIS A 355 24.24 -0.15 -1.16
CA HIS A 355 23.67 -0.55 0.12
C HIS A 355 22.36 -1.32 -0.05
N VAL A 356 21.37 -0.68 -0.69
CA VAL A 356 20.05 -1.25 -0.89
C VAL A 356 20.01 -2.23 -2.06
N LYS A 357 20.93 -2.15 -3.03
CA LYS A 357 21.09 -3.02 -4.21
C LYS A 357 19.79 -3.24 -5.00
N ILE A 358 19.21 -2.16 -5.53
CA ILE A 358 18.05 -2.22 -6.42
C ILE A 358 18.38 -2.95 -7.74
N PRO A 359 17.43 -3.70 -8.33
CA PRO A 359 17.58 -4.30 -9.65
C PRO A 359 17.21 -3.29 -10.76
N GLY A 360 18.14 -2.99 -11.67
CA GLY A 360 17.88 -2.12 -12.82
C GLY A 360 18.40 -0.69 -12.67
N ALA A 361 17.88 0.20 -13.51
CA ALA A 361 18.39 1.57 -13.63
C ALA A 361 17.90 2.48 -12.50
N LEU A 362 18.68 3.51 -12.17
CA LEU A 362 18.28 4.60 -11.28
C LEU A 362 18.26 5.92 -12.07
N ALA A 363 17.09 6.55 -12.11
CA ALA A 363 16.84 7.85 -12.72
C ALA A 363 16.64 8.90 -11.61
N ILE A 364 17.43 9.98 -11.64
CA ILE A 364 17.32 11.07 -10.65
C ILE A 364 17.05 12.39 -11.38
N ALA A 365 15.84 12.91 -11.19
CA ALA A 365 15.46 14.24 -11.64
C ALA A 365 16.10 15.32 -10.76
N GLU A 366 16.51 16.43 -11.35
CA GLU A 366 16.94 17.59 -10.57
C GLU A 366 15.72 18.42 -10.18
N THR A 367 15.46 18.55 -8.88
CA THR A 367 14.39 19.41 -8.38
C THR A 367 14.88 20.85 -8.31
N LYS A 368 14.14 21.73 -8.98
CA LYS A 368 14.26 23.17 -8.76
C LYS A 368 13.46 23.56 -7.53
N TYR A 369 13.97 24.51 -6.77
CA TYR A 369 13.30 24.98 -5.56
C TYR A 369 13.25 26.50 -5.52
N GLY A 370 12.12 27.01 -5.05
CA GLY A 370 11.92 28.41 -4.72
C GLY A 370 11.65 28.59 -3.22
N PHE A 371 11.53 29.84 -2.81
CA PHE A 371 11.13 30.20 -1.45
C PHE A 371 9.89 31.07 -1.50
N ARG A 372 8.92 30.76 -0.63
CA ARG A 372 7.77 31.62 -0.38
C ARG A 372 8.21 32.91 0.33
N PRO A 373 7.38 33.97 0.33
CA PRO A 373 7.65 35.19 1.09
C PRO A 373 7.91 34.96 2.59
N ASP A 374 7.38 33.88 3.16
CA ASP A 374 7.58 33.47 4.55
C ASP A 374 8.86 32.65 4.78
N GLY A 375 9.72 32.53 3.76
CA GLY A 375 10.98 31.78 3.81
C GLY A 375 10.83 30.27 3.72
N ARG A 376 9.60 29.72 3.62
CA ARG A 376 9.43 28.28 3.42
C ARG A 376 9.82 27.90 1.99
N ARG A 377 10.64 26.86 1.89
CA ARG A 377 10.99 26.25 0.61
C ARG A 377 9.78 25.61 -0.06
N VAL A 378 9.71 25.73 -1.38
CA VAL A 378 8.74 25.03 -2.23
C VAL A 378 9.52 24.35 -3.35
N ASP A 379 9.33 23.06 -3.49
CA ASP A 379 9.85 22.31 -4.63
C ASP A 379 8.97 22.57 -5.86
N GLU A 380 9.59 22.86 -6.99
CA GLU A 380 8.90 22.84 -8.28
C GLU A 380 8.61 21.39 -8.68
N PRO A 381 7.45 21.11 -9.29
CA PRO A 381 7.18 19.80 -9.86
C PRO A 381 8.23 19.44 -10.92
N THR A 382 8.76 18.23 -10.85
CA THR A 382 9.60 17.67 -11.92
C THR A 382 8.74 17.32 -13.15
N PRO A 383 9.33 17.18 -14.35
CA PRO A 383 8.58 16.69 -15.51
C PRO A 383 7.89 15.34 -15.24
N ASP A 384 8.53 14.46 -14.47
CA ASP A 384 7.98 13.19 -14.04
C ASP A 384 6.72 13.35 -13.17
N ASP A 385 6.69 14.31 -12.24
CA ASP A 385 5.51 14.62 -11.41
C ASP A 385 4.32 15.08 -12.26
N LEU A 386 4.61 15.81 -13.36
CA LEU A 386 3.61 16.31 -14.29
C LEU A 386 3.12 15.25 -15.27
N ASN A 387 4.03 14.39 -15.75
CA ASN A 387 3.75 13.33 -16.71
C ASN A 387 3.01 12.15 -16.06
N TYR A 388 3.27 11.92 -14.77
CA TYR A 388 2.77 10.77 -14.02
C TYR A 388 2.12 11.20 -12.70
N PRO A 389 1.09 12.06 -12.73
CA PRO A 389 0.51 12.62 -11.52
C PRO A 389 -0.01 11.50 -10.62
N GLU A 390 0.39 11.53 -9.36
CA GLU A 390 0.04 10.56 -8.30
C GLU A 390 0.55 9.13 -8.54
N ALA A 391 1.21 8.83 -9.67
CA ALA A 391 1.64 7.47 -10.01
C ALA A 391 3.08 7.24 -9.57
N HIS A 392 3.28 6.34 -8.60
CA HIS A 392 4.61 5.95 -8.14
C HIS A 392 5.04 4.61 -8.75
N VAL A 393 4.12 3.66 -8.88
CA VAL A 393 4.33 2.37 -9.55
C VAL A 393 3.64 2.39 -10.89
N ILE A 394 4.36 2.06 -11.97
CA ILE A 394 3.83 2.07 -13.34
C ILE A 394 4.27 0.82 -14.08
N VAL A 395 3.35 0.17 -14.80
CA VAL A 395 3.68 -0.87 -15.77
C VAL A 395 3.31 -0.39 -17.17
N VAL A 396 4.28 -0.44 -18.08
CA VAL A 396 4.15 -0.03 -19.48
C VAL A 396 4.34 -1.25 -20.37
N ASP A 397 3.49 -1.43 -21.38
CA ASP A 397 3.62 -2.51 -22.35
C ASP A 397 4.72 -2.23 -23.40
N ARG A 398 4.97 -3.20 -24.29
CA ARG A 398 5.94 -3.06 -25.40
C ARG A 398 5.62 -1.92 -26.37
N LYS A 399 4.37 -1.46 -26.43
CA LYS A 399 3.91 -0.36 -27.29
C LYS A 399 4.05 1.00 -26.61
N GLY A 400 4.60 1.06 -25.40
CA GLY A 400 4.73 2.28 -24.63
C GLY A 400 3.41 2.74 -23.99
N ILE A 401 2.40 1.88 -23.86
CA ILE A 401 1.11 2.20 -23.24
C ILE A 401 1.11 1.80 -21.77
N ILE A 402 0.69 2.72 -20.90
CA ILE A 402 0.54 2.47 -19.46
C ILE A 402 -0.61 1.49 -19.24
N ARG A 403 -0.31 0.31 -18.70
CA ARG A 403 -1.29 -0.75 -18.38
C ARG A 403 -1.67 -0.78 -16.90
N TYR A 404 -0.83 -0.26 -16.03
CA TYR A 404 -1.10 -0.16 -14.60
C TYR A 404 -0.41 1.07 -14.01
N ALA A 405 -1.09 1.70 -13.05
CA ALA A 405 -0.56 2.80 -12.26
C ALA A 405 -1.08 2.70 -10.81
N ALA A 406 -0.21 2.92 -9.84
CA ALA A 406 -0.57 2.99 -8.41
C ALA A 406 0.21 4.08 -7.68
N SER A 407 -0.36 4.63 -6.61
CA SER A 407 0.27 5.65 -5.75
C SER A 407 1.35 5.10 -4.83
N GLY A 408 1.57 3.79 -4.81
CA GLY A 408 2.57 3.14 -4.00
C GLY A 408 2.60 1.64 -4.28
N TRP A 409 3.63 0.98 -3.76
CA TRP A 409 3.72 -0.48 -3.79
C TRP A 409 2.85 -1.08 -2.70
N ASP A 410 1.98 -2.02 -3.08
CA ASP A 410 1.23 -2.86 -2.16
C ASP A 410 1.74 -4.31 -2.29
N PRO A 411 2.42 -4.86 -1.27
CA PRO A 411 2.90 -6.25 -1.30
C PRO A 411 1.80 -7.27 -1.58
N VAL A 412 0.55 -6.96 -1.22
CA VAL A 412 -0.60 -7.83 -1.50
C VAL A 412 -0.82 -8.01 -3.00
N LEU A 413 -0.59 -6.95 -3.78
CA LEU A 413 -0.81 -6.94 -5.22
C LEU A 413 0.40 -7.42 -6.03
N GLU A 414 1.51 -7.80 -5.37
CA GLU A 414 2.74 -8.24 -6.05
C GLU A 414 2.48 -9.35 -7.07
N ALA A 415 1.74 -10.39 -6.69
CA ALA A 415 1.46 -11.51 -7.59
C ALA A 415 0.67 -11.06 -8.82
N ARG A 416 -0.34 -10.20 -8.64
CA ARG A 416 -1.15 -9.66 -9.75
C ARG A 416 -0.34 -8.76 -10.68
N VAL A 417 0.57 -7.94 -10.13
CA VAL A 417 1.48 -7.12 -10.94
C VAL A 417 2.45 -8.03 -11.72
N THR A 418 2.95 -9.09 -11.09
CA THR A 418 3.81 -10.09 -11.72
C THR A 418 3.09 -10.82 -12.87
N GLU A 419 1.83 -11.23 -12.66
CA GLU A 419 0.98 -11.85 -13.68
C GLU A 419 0.69 -10.90 -14.85
N LEU A 420 0.45 -9.62 -14.56
CA LEU A 420 0.31 -8.59 -15.59
C LEU A 420 1.58 -8.51 -16.44
N ILE A 421 2.76 -8.41 -15.82
CA ILE A 421 4.05 -8.37 -16.53
C ILE A 421 4.22 -9.62 -17.40
N GLU A 422 3.95 -10.82 -16.86
CA GLU A 422 4.03 -12.07 -17.61
C GLU A 422 3.09 -12.08 -18.83
N ARG A 423 1.86 -11.59 -18.68
CA ARG A 423 0.91 -11.43 -19.78
C ARG A 423 1.45 -10.49 -20.85
N LEU A 424 1.97 -9.32 -20.47
CA LEU A 424 2.50 -8.33 -21.41
C LEU A 424 3.76 -8.82 -22.14
N LEU A 425 4.60 -9.62 -21.49
CA LEU A 425 5.78 -10.24 -22.12
C LEU A 425 5.39 -11.33 -23.14
N ARG A 426 4.22 -11.97 -22.97
CA ARG A 426 3.67 -12.95 -23.91
C ARG A 426 2.84 -12.35 -25.04
N GLU A 427 2.37 -11.12 -24.91
CA GLU A 427 1.70 -10.41 -26.02
C GLU A 427 2.68 -10.34 -27.20
N GLU A 428 2.40 -11.12 -28.25
CA GLU A 428 3.23 -11.16 -29.45
C GLU A 428 3.34 -9.74 -30.03
N THR A 429 4.52 -9.41 -30.55
CA THR A 429 4.78 -8.18 -31.32
C THR A 429 4.06 -8.18 -32.68
N ASN A 430 2.94 -8.88 -32.80
CA ASN A 430 2.16 -9.21 -34.00
C ASN A 430 1.57 -7.99 -34.76
N GLY A 431 1.98 -6.77 -34.43
CA GLY A 431 1.57 -5.56 -35.12
C GLY A 431 2.49 -5.13 -36.27
N GLU A 432 3.74 -5.60 -36.32
CA GLU A 432 4.71 -5.15 -37.34
C GLU A 432 5.02 -6.29 -38.32
N GLY A 433 4.27 -6.38 -39.42
CA GLY A 433 4.69 -7.25 -40.53
C GLY A 433 3.66 -7.77 -41.52
N ARG A 434 2.37 -7.42 -41.43
CA ARG A 434 1.45 -7.64 -42.55
C ARG A 434 0.93 -6.31 -43.07
N ALA A 435 1.77 -5.67 -43.89
CA ALA A 435 1.32 -4.60 -44.77
C ALA A 435 0.09 -5.08 -45.54
N PRO A 436 -1.04 -4.36 -45.53
CA PRO A 436 -2.12 -4.63 -46.47
C PRO A 436 -1.58 -4.39 -47.87
N SER A 437 -1.43 -5.48 -48.61
CA SER A 437 -1.19 -5.45 -50.05
C SER A 437 -2.29 -4.62 -50.70
N GLY A 438 -1.87 -3.46 -51.25
CA GLY A 438 -2.48 -2.73 -52.35
C GLY A 438 -4.00 -2.65 -52.42
N ALA A 439 -4.56 -1.54 -51.94
CA ALA A 439 -5.73 -0.94 -52.58
C ALA A 439 -5.50 0.56 -52.74
N ALA A 440 -5.17 0.94 -53.96
CA ALA A 440 -5.04 2.31 -54.41
C ALA A 440 -6.37 3.06 -54.23
N ALA A 441 -6.35 4.21 -53.56
CA ALA A 441 -7.44 5.17 -53.59
C ALA A 441 -6.92 6.61 -53.50
N ARG A 442 -6.76 7.18 -54.71
CA ARG A 442 -7.09 8.54 -55.16
C ARG A 442 -7.01 9.71 -54.16
N ALA A 443 -6.14 10.65 -54.54
CA ALA A 443 -6.09 12.03 -54.09
C ALA A 443 -7.38 12.81 -54.38
N GLY A 444 -7.70 13.72 -53.46
CA GLY A 444 -8.70 14.79 -53.60
C GLY A 444 -8.61 15.78 -52.42
N PRO A 445 -8.95 17.07 -52.61
CA PRO A 445 -8.13 18.18 -52.12
C PRO A 445 -8.69 18.97 -50.92
N GLU A 446 -7.77 19.73 -50.32
CA GLU A 446 -7.91 21.06 -49.68
C GLU A 446 -9.05 21.36 -48.69
N GLY A 447 -8.62 21.78 -47.49
CA GLY A 447 -9.04 23.07 -46.96
C GLY A 447 -10.05 23.05 -45.82
N ARG A 448 -9.57 23.30 -44.59
CA ARG A 448 -10.15 24.28 -43.64
C ARG A 448 -9.28 24.40 -42.39
N GLN A 449 -8.72 25.59 -42.20
CA GLN A 449 -8.15 26.05 -40.93
C GLN A 449 -9.26 26.19 -39.87
N PRO A 450 -9.05 25.73 -38.62
CA PRO A 450 -9.87 26.13 -37.50
C PRO A 450 -9.41 27.50 -36.94
N PRO A 451 -10.31 28.26 -36.28
CA PRO A 451 -9.99 29.57 -35.71
C PRO A 451 -9.12 29.44 -34.44
N PRO A 452 -8.46 30.53 -34.01
CA PRO A 452 -7.62 30.53 -32.82
C PRO A 452 -8.46 30.40 -31.55
N ASP A 453 -8.05 29.48 -30.69
CA ASP A 453 -8.64 29.22 -29.38
C ASP A 453 -8.28 30.36 -28.42
N THR A 454 -9.30 30.92 -27.77
CA THR A 454 -9.16 32.02 -26.82
C THR A 454 -8.74 31.46 -25.46
N GLY A 455 -7.59 31.93 -24.98
CA GLY A 455 -6.98 31.51 -23.73
C GLY A 455 -7.95 31.53 -22.55
N ARG A 456 -8.05 30.38 -21.86
CA ARG A 456 -8.52 30.29 -20.48
C ARG A 456 -7.34 29.99 -19.57
N ASP A 457 -7.06 30.96 -18.72
CA ASP A 457 -6.19 30.82 -17.55
C ASP A 457 -6.72 29.71 -16.63
N HIS A 458 -5.97 28.62 -16.53
CA HIS A 458 -6.13 27.66 -15.46
C HIS A 458 -5.37 28.14 -14.22
N ALA A 459 -6.13 28.68 -13.26
CA ALA A 459 -5.63 28.96 -11.92
C ALA A 459 -5.09 27.67 -11.27
N ARG A 460 -3.79 27.67 -10.98
CA ARG A 460 -3.07 26.57 -10.32
C ARG A 460 -3.57 26.41 -8.89
N THR A 461 -4.10 25.24 -8.57
CA THR A 461 -4.41 24.83 -7.20
C THR A 461 -3.16 24.19 -6.58
N PRO A 462 -2.71 24.57 -5.36
CA PRO A 462 -1.55 23.95 -4.73
C PRO A 462 -1.89 22.53 -4.25
N THR A 463 -1.13 21.55 -4.70
CA THR A 463 -1.13 20.18 -4.18
C THR A 463 -0.39 20.15 -2.84
N TRP A 464 -1.07 19.68 -1.80
CA TRP A 464 -0.49 19.41 -0.49
C TRP A 464 -0.17 17.91 -0.40
N HIS A 465 1.09 17.56 -0.22
CA HIS A 465 1.50 16.20 0.14
C HIS A 465 1.54 16.10 1.67
N ALA A 466 0.56 15.40 2.25
CA ALA A 466 0.58 14.97 3.64
C ALA A 466 0.91 13.47 3.69
N SER A 467 2.00 13.12 4.34
CA SER A 467 2.32 11.76 4.75
C SER A 467 1.54 11.44 6.03
N GLU A 468 0.56 10.54 5.96
CA GLU A 468 -0.16 10.07 7.16
C GLU A 468 -0.01 8.55 7.33
N SER A 469 0.73 8.19 8.38
CA SER A 469 0.65 6.90 9.06
C SER A 469 -0.44 7.02 10.13
N LEU A 470 -1.64 6.52 9.86
CA LEU A 470 -2.73 6.53 10.85
C LEU A 470 -2.63 5.29 11.75
N VAL A 471 -1.95 5.45 12.88
CA VAL A 471 -2.00 4.52 14.02
C VAL A 471 -3.14 5.00 14.92
N LEU A 472 -4.31 4.37 14.78
CA LEU A 472 -5.44 4.56 15.70
C LEU A 472 -5.15 3.80 17.00
N TRP A 473 -4.52 4.48 17.96
CA TRP A 473 -4.52 4.10 19.37
C TRP A 473 -5.22 5.21 20.17
N ARG A 474 -6.38 4.87 20.74
CA ARG A 474 -6.84 5.46 22.01
C ARG A 474 -7.23 4.31 22.91
N GLY A 475 -6.52 4.19 24.03
CA GLY A 475 -6.99 3.46 25.20
C GLY A 475 -8.02 4.27 25.98
#